data_AF-A0A6L5P851-F1
#
_entry.id   AF-A0A6L5P851-F1
#
_cell.length_a   1.000
_cell.length_b   1.000
_cell.length_c   1.000
_cell.angle_alpha   90.00
_cell.angle_beta   90.00
_cell.angle_gamma   90.00
#
_symmetry.space_group_name_H-M   'P 1'
#
loop_
_entity.id
_entity.type
_entity.pdbx_description
1 polymer ?
#
loop_
_entity_poly.entity_id
_entity_poly.type
_entity_poly.pdbx_seq_one_letter_code
_entity_poly.pdbx_strand_id
1 'polypeptide(L)'
;MLGEKIMEYQAINVKQEFFLKYFVKVNEMGNAKQLPINVINDDHYIVGMYYPINASDKLNKNIDELIREIRKLENYRNHKRTRK
;
A
#
# COMPACT_ATOMS: atom_id res chain seq x y z
N MET A 1 16.43 3.51 20.50
CA MET A 1 15.81 4.27 19.40
C MET A 1 15.14 3.26 18.48
N LEU A 2 13.83 3.09 18.63
CA LEU A 2 13.05 2.04 17.98
C LEU A 2 12.16 2.69 16.91
N GLY A 3 12.41 2.34 15.65
CA GLY A 3 11.33 2.23 14.67
C GLY A 3 10.87 3.52 13.99
N GLU A 4 11.75 4.17 13.23
CA GLU A 4 11.30 4.89 12.02
C GLU A 4 11.84 4.15 10.80
N LYS A 5 11.35 2.93 10.59
CA LYS A 5 11.38 2.36 9.24
C LYS A 5 10.17 2.96 8.54
N ILE A 6 10.36 4.16 7.99
CA ILE A 6 9.44 4.73 7.00
C ILE A 6 9.27 3.63 5.96
N MET A 7 8.06 3.09 5.82
CA MET A 7 7.73 2.23 4.69
C MET A 7 7.89 3.09 3.45
N GLU A 8 9.06 3.05 2.82
CA GLU A 8 9.23 3.51 1.45
C GLU A 8 8.32 2.63 0.61
N TYR A 9 7.11 3.11 0.34
CA TYR A 9 6.24 2.52 -0.65
C TYR A 9 6.93 2.68 -2.00
N GLN A 10 7.63 1.63 -2.42
CA GLN A 10 8.18 1.57 -3.77
C GLN A 10 7.02 1.69 -4.75
N ALA A 11 6.97 2.78 -5.49
CA ALA A 11 5.93 3.07 -6.45
C ALA A 11 6.57 3.34 -7.82
N ILE A 12 5.85 2.99 -8.88
CA ILE A 12 6.28 3.26 -10.24
C ILE A 12 5.84 4.68 -10.60
N ASN A 13 6.79 5.55 -10.93
CA ASN A 13 6.45 6.89 -11.43
C ASN A 13 6.16 6.85 -12.93
N VAL A 14 5.01 7.36 -13.34
CA VAL A 14 4.57 7.46 -14.74
C VAL A 14 4.03 8.86 -15.01
N LYS A 15 4.47 9.52 -16.09
CA LYS A 15 3.90 10.83 -16.47
C LYS A 15 2.41 10.72 -16.74
N GLN A 16 1.66 11.75 -16.37
CA GLN A 16 0.20 11.82 -16.55
C GLN A 16 -0.24 11.53 -17.98
N GLU A 17 0.45 12.10 -18.97
CA GLU A 17 0.16 11.85 -20.39
C GLU A 17 0.29 10.36 -20.79
N PHE A 18 1.31 9.67 -20.27
CA PHE A 18 1.54 8.25 -20.57
C PHE A 18 0.61 7.34 -19.80
N PHE A 19 0.28 7.70 -18.55
CA PHE A 19 -0.69 6.98 -17.76
C PHE A 19 -2.06 6.98 -18.47
N LEU A 20 -2.51 8.14 -18.95
CA LEU A 20 -3.79 8.27 -19.65
C LEU A 20 -3.77 7.58 -21.03
N LYS A 21 -2.68 7.73 -21.80
CA LYS A 21 -2.58 7.18 -23.16
C LYS A 21 -2.38 5.66 -23.19
N TYR A 22 -1.68 5.11 -22.20
CA TYR A 22 -1.28 3.70 -22.18
C TYR A 22 -1.74 2.96 -20.91
N PHE A 23 -2.92 3.33 -20.40
CA PHE A 23 -3.46 2.83 -19.14
C PHE A 23 -3.36 1.30 -18.98
N VAL A 24 -3.77 0.52 -19.99
CA VAL A 24 -3.75 -0.95 -19.94
C VAL A 24 -2.33 -1.47 -19.67
N LYS A 25 -1.35 -1.00 -20.44
CA LYS A 25 0.05 -1.41 -20.32
C LYS A 25 0.67 -0.97 -18.98
N VAL A 26 0.31 0.22 -18.52
CA VAL A 26 0.76 0.77 -17.24
C VAL A 26 0.17 -0.05 -16.08
N ASN A 27 -1.11 -0.41 -16.15
CA ASN A 27 -1.77 -1.30 -15.19
C ASN A 27 -1.15 -2.71 -15.18
N GLU A 28 -0.89 -3.30 -16.35
CA GLU A 28 -0.18 -4.59 -16.45
C GLU A 28 1.21 -4.53 -15.79
N MET A 29 1.96 -3.44 -16.02
CA MET A 29 3.27 -3.25 -15.39
C MET A 29 3.17 -3.12 -13.87
N GLY A 30 2.19 -2.38 -13.36
CA GLY A 30 1.92 -2.28 -11.93
C GLY A 30 1.51 -3.61 -11.32
N ASN A 31 0.65 -4.38 -11.99
CA ASN A 31 0.25 -5.72 -11.57
C ASN A 31 1.43 -6.69 -11.52
N ALA A 32 2.29 -6.69 -12.56
CA ALA A 32 3.46 -7.55 -12.62
C ALA A 32 4.46 -7.27 -11.50
N LYS A 33 4.68 -5.98 -11.16
CA LYS A 33 5.55 -5.59 -10.04
C LYS A 33 4.88 -5.69 -8.68
N GLN A 34 3.54 -5.84 -8.64
CA GLN A 34 2.73 -5.73 -7.42
C GLN A 34 2.99 -4.43 -6.65
N LEU A 35 3.21 -3.33 -7.37
CA LEU A 35 3.49 -2.01 -6.79
C LEU A 35 2.44 -1.00 -7.25
N PRO A 36 2.13 0.02 -6.43
CA PRO A 36 1.33 1.16 -6.85
C PRO A 36 2.05 1.98 -7.93
N ILE A 37 1.28 2.81 -8.64
CA ILE A 37 1.75 3.68 -9.70
C ILE A 37 1.49 5.13 -9.27
N ASN A 38 2.55 5.92 -9.13
CA ASN A 38 2.46 7.36 -8.98
C ASN A 38 2.30 7.99 -10.36
N VAL A 39 1.25 8.77 -10.52
CA VAL A 39 1.05 9.61 -11.69
C VAL A 39 1.71 10.95 -11.39
N ILE A 40 2.69 11.34 -12.20
CA ILE A 40 3.46 12.59 -12.04
C ILE A 40 3.19 13.58 -13.17
N ASN A 41 3.30 14.88 -12.89
CA ASN A 41 3.32 15.93 -13.92
C ASN A 41 4.74 16.12 -14.49
N ASP A 42 4.91 17.09 -15.40
CA ASP A 42 6.21 17.38 -16.02
C ASP A 42 7.28 17.89 -15.04
N ASP A 43 6.84 18.52 -13.95
CA ASP A 43 7.69 18.96 -12.85
C ASP A 43 8.01 17.84 -11.84
N HIS A 44 7.65 16.58 -12.17
CA HIS A 44 7.85 15.39 -11.33
C HIS A 44 7.08 15.40 -10.00
N TYR A 45 6.08 16.27 -9.84
CA TYR A 45 5.17 16.23 -8.71
C TYR A 45 4.13 15.13 -8.89
N ILE A 46 3.87 14.38 -7.81
CA ILE A 46 2.81 13.38 -7.76
C ILE A 46 1.46 14.10 -7.79
N VAL A 47 0.68 13.84 -8.83
CA VAL A 47 -0.68 14.36 -9.02
C VAL A 47 -1.75 13.29 -8.78
N GLY A 48 -1.35 12.03 -8.62
CA GLY A 48 -2.26 10.94 -8.26
C GLY A 48 -1.53 9.63 -7.98
N MET A 49 -2.23 8.70 -7.34
CA MET A 49 -1.76 7.34 -7.11
C MET A 49 -2.80 6.33 -7.59
N TYR A 50 -2.36 5.37 -8.39
CA TYR A 50 -3.17 4.28 -8.90
C TYR A 50 -2.71 2.95 -8.33
N TYR A 51 -3.66 2.16 -7.82
CA TYR A 51 -3.40 0.82 -7.30
C TYR A 51 -3.95 -0.22 -8.29
N PRO A 52 -3.07 -0.99 -8.96
CA PRO A 52 -3.48 -2.15 -9.72
C PRO A 52 -4.23 -3.14 -8.82
N ILE A 53 -5.24 -3.85 -9.36
CA ILE A 53 -6.14 -4.74 -8.59
C ILE A 53 -5.36 -5.71 -7.70
N ASN A 54 -4.31 -6.34 -8.23
CA ASN A 54 -3.50 -7.30 -7.46
C ASN A 54 -2.72 -6.64 -6.31
N ALA A 55 -2.32 -5.37 -6.47
CA ALA A 55 -1.68 -4.61 -5.41
C ALA A 55 -2.70 -4.18 -4.35
N SER A 56 -3.94 -3.86 -4.74
CA SER A 56 -5.04 -3.55 -3.82
C SER A 56 -5.43 -4.77 -2.97
N ASP A 57 -5.56 -5.95 -3.58
CA ASP A 57 -5.85 -7.20 -2.85
C ASP A 57 -4.76 -7.53 -1.83
N LYS A 58 -3.49 -7.34 -2.19
CA LYS A 58 -2.36 -7.52 -1.28
C LYS A 58 -2.40 -6.54 -0.11
N LEU A 59 -2.74 -5.27 -0.39
CA LEU A 59 -2.91 -4.25 0.65
C LEU A 59 -4.03 -4.62 1.62
N ASN A 60 -5.19 -5.05 1.11
CA ASN A 60 -6.31 -5.50 1.94
C ASN A 60 -5.93 -6.67 2.85
N LYS A 61 -5.23 -7.69 2.32
CA LYS A 61 -4.72 -8.81 3.12
C LYS A 61 -3.79 -8.35 4.25
N ASN A 62 -2.88 -7.43 3.97
CA ASN A 62 -1.98 -6.89 4.98
C ASN A 62 -2.75 -6.11 6.07
N ILE A 63 -3.78 -5.35 5.68
CA ILE A 63 -4.64 -4.63 6.63
C ILE A 63 -5.40 -5.62 7.52
N ASP A 64 -5.96 -6.68 6.95
CA ASP A 64 -6.66 -7.72 7.71
C ASP A 64 -5.75 -8.42 8.72
N GLU A 65 -4.51 -8.71 8.34
CA GLU A 65 -3.50 -9.28 9.24
C GLU A 65 -3.16 -8.33 10.39
N LEU A 66 -2.96 -7.03 10.11
CA LEU A 66 -2.72 -6.01 11.13
C LEU A 66 -3.88 -5.91 12.11
N ILE A 67 -5.13 -5.86 11.61
CA ILE A 67 -6.33 -5.83 12.45
C ILE A 67 -6.40 -7.08 13.33
N ARG A 68 -6.06 -8.25 12.78
CA ARG A 68 -6.03 -9.51 13.53
C ARG A 68 -5.01 -9.48 14.67
N GLU A 69 -3.82 -8.94 14.44
CA GLU A 69 -2.79 -8.82 15.47
C GLU A 69 -3.20 -7.82 16.57
N ILE A 70 -3.79 -6.68 16.22
CA ILE A 70 -4.33 -5.72 17.20
C ILE A 70 -5.35 -6.42 18.12
N ARG A 71 -6.32 -7.15 17.54
CA ARG A 71 -7.34 -7.88 18.30
C ARG A 71 -6.74 -8.93 19.23
N LYS A 72 -5.70 -9.65 18.81
CA LYS A 72 -4.99 -10.60 19.68
C LYS A 72 -4.40 -9.88 20.91
N LEU A 73 -3.72 -8.75 20.69
CA LEU A 73 -3.11 -7.97 21.77
C LEU A 73 -4.15 -7.42 22.75
N GLU A 74 -5.28 -6.92 22.26
CA GLU A 74 -6.40 -6.48 23.10
C GLU A 74 -6.96 -7.63 23.96
N ASN A 75 -7.14 -8.81 23.36
CA ASN A 75 -7.59 -9.99 24.09
C ASN A 75 -6.61 -10.40 25.19
N TYR A 76 -5.30 -10.36 24.93
CA TYR A 76 -4.27 -10.63 25.95
C TYR A 76 -4.31 -9.62 27.10
N ARG A 77 -4.48 -8.32 26.79
CA ARG A 77 -4.62 -7.26 27.80
C ARG A 77 -5.82 -7.52 28.70
N ASN A 78 -6.96 -7.91 28.12
CA ASN A 78 -8.19 -8.14 28.86
C ASN A 78 -8.12 -9.42 29.73
N HIS A 79 -7.49 -10.49 29.24
CA HIS A 79 -7.26 -11.71 30.02
C HIS A 79 -6.29 -11.52 31.21
N LYS A 80 -5.33 -10.60 31.12
CA LYS A 80 -4.47 -10.26 32.26
C LYS A 80 -5.20 -9.48 33.36
N ARG A 81 -6.25 -8.73 33.03
CA ARG A 81 -7.03 -7.93 33.99
C ARG A 81 -8.00 -8.77 34.84
N THR A 82 -8.51 -9.87 34.29
CA THR A 82 -9.47 -10.76 34.99
C THR A 82 -8.81 -11.81 35.90
N ARG A 83 -7.47 -11.89 35.92
CA ARG A 83 -6.68 -12.79 36.80
C ARG A 83 -6.08 -12.08 38.02
N LYS A 84 -6.44 -10.83 38.27
CA LYS A 84 -6.15 -10.10 39.51
C LYS A 84 -7.43 -10.02 40.33
#